data_AF-A0A1A9Z6D4-F1
#
_entry.id   AF-A0A1A9Z6D4-F1
#
_cell.length_a   1.000
_cell.length_b   1.000
_cell.length_c   1.000
_cell.angle_alpha   90.00
_cell.angle_beta   90.00
_cell.angle_gamma   90.00
#
_symmetry.space_group_name_H-M   'P 1'
#
loop_
_entity.id
_entity.type
_entity.pdbx_description
1 polymer ?
#
loop_
_entity_poly.entity_id
_entity_poly.type
_entity_poly.pdbx_seq_one_letter_code
_entity_poly.pdbx_strand_id
1 'polypeptide(L)'
;MEEEDYWESFEISENENDNEMPFEVDNQNASCTLESLLQQQRENLKRERCKLLTGTLKAESKVKNTSRLPSPKACLTTHAERIVRHNAAQDKMVLAARRNSWGVSIERHIRGRGGRLLKPDLILTKGDRVIVCDIGIHWEGQERGTTHSQPPLGLGLGRWRI
;
A
#
# COMPACT_ATOMS: atom_id res chain seq x y z
N MET A 1 12.17 -8.14 -26.19
CA MET A 1 11.43 -6.90 -25.90
C MET A 1 11.43 -6.83 -24.40
N GLU A 2 12.49 -6.25 -23.87
CA GLU A 2 12.90 -6.33 -22.47
C GLU A 2 12.38 -5.06 -21.80
N GLU A 3 11.51 -5.21 -20.81
CA GLU A 3 11.03 -4.12 -19.96
C GLU A 3 12.18 -3.75 -19.01
N GLU A 4 12.84 -2.63 -19.29
CA GLU A 4 13.78 -2.01 -18.37
C GLU A 4 13.01 -1.33 -17.24
N ASP A 5 13.07 -1.94 -16.05
CA ASP A 5 12.64 -1.39 -14.77
C ASP A 5 13.41 -0.10 -14.45
N TYR A 6 12.86 1.03 -14.86
CA TYR A 6 13.34 2.37 -14.55
C TYR A 6 13.02 2.72 -13.09
N TRP A 7 13.86 2.26 -12.17
CA TRP A 7 13.95 2.81 -10.82
C TRP A 7 15.25 3.60 -10.72
N GLU A 8 15.12 4.94 -10.71
CA GLU A 8 16.21 5.85 -10.42
C GLU A 8 17.00 5.35 -9.20
N SER A 9 18.30 5.16 -9.42
CA SER A 9 19.27 4.75 -8.42
C SER A 9 19.33 5.82 -7.33
N PHE A 10 18.65 5.56 -6.21
CA PHE A 10 18.84 6.33 -5.00
C PHE A 10 20.16 5.85 -4.37
N GLU A 11 21.27 6.49 -4.74
CA GLU A 11 22.59 6.23 -4.14
C GLU A 11 22.55 6.65 -2.68
N ILE A 12 22.37 5.68 -1.78
CA ILE A 12 22.52 5.87 -0.35
C ILE A 12 24.02 5.82 -0.06
N SER A 13 24.61 6.94 0.34
CA SER A 13 26.00 6.95 0.82
C SER A 13 26.09 6.07 2.08
N GLU A 14 26.77 4.94 1.95
CA GLU A 14 27.12 4.05 3.06
C GLU A 14 28.14 4.78 3.95
N ASN A 15 27.65 5.47 4.98
CA ASN A 15 28.50 5.81 6.10
C ASN A 15 28.58 4.56 6.99
N GLU A 16 29.60 3.76 6.72
CA GLU A 16 30.11 2.71 7.60
C GLU A 16 30.38 3.34 8.97
N ASN A 17 29.55 2.98 9.95
CA ASN A 17 29.81 3.28 11.34
C ASN A 17 29.66 1.97 12.08
N ASP A 18 30.76 1.21 12.06
CA ASP A 18 30.93 -0.08 12.70
C ASP A 18 30.99 0.12 14.22
N ASN A 19 29.82 0.25 14.84
CA ASN A 19 29.67 0.00 16.27
C ASN A 19 28.69 -1.17 16.43
N GLU A 20 29.20 -2.36 16.17
CA GLU A 20 28.59 -3.63 16.56
C GLU A 20 28.45 -3.66 18.09
N MET A 21 27.23 -3.45 18.58
CA MET A 21 26.83 -3.81 19.93
C MET A 21 26.11 -5.16 19.85
N PRO A 22 26.65 -6.24 20.43
CA PRO A 22 25.97 -7.52 20.49
C PRO A 22 24.81 -7.40 21.50
N PHE A 23 23.60 -7.19 20.99
CA PHE A 23 22.38 -7.42 21.76
C PHE A 23 22.00 -8.89 21.60
N GLU A 24 22.43 -9.73 22.54
CA GLU A 24 21.83 -11.05 22.75
C GLU A 24 20.39 -10.83 23.24
N VAL A 25 19.44 -10.92 22.32
CA VAL A 25 18.01 -10.96 22.64
C VAL A 25 17.59 -12.42 22.70
N ASP A 26 17.35 -12.91 23.91
CA ASP A 26 16.78 -14.23 24.16
C ASP A 26 15.38 -14.35 23.53
N ASN A 27 15.34 -14.77 22.27
CA ASN A 27 14.15 -14.93 21.46
C ASN A 27 13.62 -16.37 21.54
N GLN A 28 13.24 -16.83 22.73
CA GLN A 28 12.66 -18.17 22.92
C GLN A 28 11.13 -18.18 23.12
N ASN A 29 10.47 -17.01 23.20
CA ASN A 29 9.03 -16.95 23.49
C ASN A 29 8.13 -16.40 22.37
N ALA A 30 8.67 -16.02 21.20
CA ALA A 30 7.87 -15.42 20.11
C ALA A 30 7.34 -16.43 19.07
N SER A 31 7.72 -17.72 19.14
CA SER A 31 7.31 -18.72 18.15
C SER A 31 5.82 -19.12 18.23
N CYS A 32 5.12 -18.81 19.33
CA CYS A 32 3.75 -19.30 19.56
C CYS A 32 2.65 -18.35 19.04
N THR A 33 2.99 -17.13 18.63
CA THR A 33 2.00 -16.10 18.23
C THR A 33 1.80 -15.97 16.72
N LEU A 34 2.78 -16.35 15.89
CA LEU A 34 2.67 -16.22 14.42
C LEU A 34 1.78 -17.30 13.78
N GLU A 35 1.91 -18.56 14.23
CA GLU A 35 1.08 -19.68 13.77
C GLU A 35 -0.40 -19.49 14.15
N SER A 36 -0.68 -19.00 15.36
CA SER A 36 -2.06 -18.73 15.79
C SER A 36 -2.71 -17.59 15.00
N LEU A 37 -1.95 -16.55 14.65
CA LEU A 37 -2.45 -15.44 13.82
C LEU A 37 -2.75 -15.88 12.38
N LEU A 38 -1.87 -16.68 11.76
CA LEU A 38 -2.07 -17.22 10.41
C LEU A 38 -3.27 -18.17 10.36
N GLN A 39 -3.46 -18.99 11.38
CA GLN A 39 -4.62 -19.88 11.49
C GLN A 39 -5.92 -19.08 11.60
N GLN A 40 -5.93 -17.98 12.36
CA GLN A 40 -7.09 -17.12 12.49
C GLN A 40 -7.44 -16.36 11.19
N GLN A 41 -6.44 -15.96 10.40
CA GLN A 41 -6.70 -15.37 9.08
C GLN A 41 -7.31 -16.38 8.09
N ARG A 42 -6.89 -17.66 8.11
CA ARG A 42 -7.46 -18.72 7.26
C ARG A 42 -8.93 -19.01 7.59
N GLU A 43 -9.29 -19.00 8.88
CA GLU A 43 -10.67 -19.15 9.36
C GLU A 43 -11.58 -18.03 8.84
N ASN A 44 -11.11 -16.77 8.89
CA ASN A 44 -11.88 -15.62 8.43
C ASN A 44 -12.13 -15.65 6.92
N LEU A 45 -11.13 -16.05 6.11
CA LEU A 45 -11.27 -16.14 4.65
C LEU A 45 -12.30 -17.20 4.23
N LYS A 46 -12.40 -18.32 4.98
CA LYS A 46 -13.42 -19.37 4.73
C LYS A 46 -14.85 -18.86 4.98
N ARG A 47 -15.07 -18.02 5.98
CA ARG A 47 -16.40 -17.48 6.33
C ARG A 47 -16.92 -16.48 5.29
N GLU A 48 -16.04 -15.66 4.73
CA GLU A 48 -16.38 -14.71 3.67
C GLU A 48 -16.81 -15.43 2.38
N ARG A 49 -16.15 -16.54 2.04
CA ARG A 49 -16.42 -17.29 0.81
C ARG A 49 -17.79 -18.00 0.80
N CYS A 50 -18.33 -18.34 1.97
CA CYS A 50 -19.69 -18.90 2.09
C CYS A 50 -20.82 -17.89 1.88
N LYS A 51 -20.58 -16.58 2.05
CA LYS A 51 -21.63 -15.56 1.88
C LYS A 51 -21.90 -15.18 0.42
N LEU A 52 -20.97 -15.48 -0.48
CA LEU A 52 -21.07 -15.13 -1.90
C LEU A 52 -21.87 -16.12 -2.75
N LEU A 53 -22.26 -17.28 -2.21
CA LEU A 53 -22.91 -18.35 -2.98
C LEU A 53 -24.45 -18.41 -2.85
N THR A 54 -25.08 -17.54 -2.07
CA THR A 54 -26.53 -17.59 -1.79
C THR A 54 -27.35 -16.43 -2.34
N GLY A 55 -26.76 -15.54 -3.15
CA GLY A 55 -27.47 -14.44 -3.81
C GLY A 55 -28.07 -14.85 -5.16
N THR A 56 -29.31 -15.32 -5.14
CA THR A 56 -30.12 -15.69 -6.31
C THR A 56 -30.36 -14.50 -7.25
N LEU A 57 -30.07 -14.72 -8.53
CA LEU A 57 -30.31 -13.81 -9.65
C LEU A 57 -31.82 -13.66 -9.88
N LYS A 58 -32.37 -12.46 -9.65
CA LYS A 58 -33.70 -12.07 -10.14
C LYS A 58 -33.51 -11.05 -11.25
N ALA A 59 -33.67 -11.50 -12.49
CA ALA A 59 -33.62 -10.67 -13.68
C ALA A 59 -34.95 -9.91 -13.82
N GLU A 60 -34.90 -8.57 -13.81
CA GLU A 60 -35.98 -7.74 -14.32
C GLU A 60 -35.43 -6.68 -15.28
N SER A 61 -35.98 -6.70 -16.49
CA SER A 61 -35.66 -5.86 -17.63
C SER A 61 -36.54 -4.60 -17.62
N LYS A 62 -35.94 -3.41 -17.65
CA LYS A 62 -36.62 -2.23 -18.21
C LYS A 62 -35.64 -1.17 -18.70
N VAL A 63 -35.92 -0.69 -19.91
CA VAL A 63 -35.01 0.09 -20.76
C VAL A 63 -35.37 1.58 -20.71
N LYS A 64 -34.31 2.41 -20.88
CA LYS A 64 -34.24 3.80 -21.42
C LYS A 64 -34.38 4.96 -20.43
N ASN A 65 -33.23 5.59 -20.14
CA ASN A 65 -33.12 7.05 -20.28
C ASN A 65 -31.66 7.45 -20.56
N THR A 66 -31.40 7.97 -21.76
CA THR A 66 -30.07 8.33 -22.30
C THR A 66 -29.94 9.85 -22.34
N SER A 67 -29.53 10.47 -21.23
CA SER A 67 -28.99 11.84 -21.26
C SER A 67 -28.19 12.25 -20.02
N ARG A 68 -28.03 11.38 -19.01
CA ARG A 68 -27.01 11.58 -17.98
C ARG A 68 -25.76 10.84 -18.43
N LEU A 69 -24.73 11.60 -18.82
CA LEU A 69 -23.37 11.07 -18.80
C LEU A 69 -23.23 10.31 -17.49
N PRO A 70 -22.90 9.00 -17.51
CA PRO A 70 -22.80 8.26 -16.28
C PRO A 70 -21.76 8.98 -15.43
N SER A 71 -22.20 9.50 -14.28
CA SER A 71 -21.28 9.88 -13.19
C SER A 71 -20.24 8.78 -13.10
N PRO A 72 -18.92 9.09 -13.07
CA PRO A 72 -17.86 8.10 -13.18
C PRO A 72 -18.26 6.87 -12.38
N LYS A 73 -18.67 5.82 -13.11
CA LYS A 73 -19.31 4.66 -12.49
C LYS A 73 -18.29 4.18 -11.49
N ALA A 74 -18.68 4.18 -10.20
CA ALA A 74 -17.88 3.62 -9.13
C ALA A 74 -17.22 2.35 -9.68
N CYS A 75 -15.90 2.42 -9.84
CA CYS A 75 -15.19 1.41 -10.58
C CYS A 75 -15.48 0.06 -9.92
N LEU A 76 -15.77 -0.98 -10.70
CA LEU A 76 -15.99 -2.33 -10.17
C LEU A 76 -14.70 -2.97 -9.62
N THR A 77 -13.63 -2.19 -9.43
CA THR A 77 -12.62 -2.55 -8.44
C THR A 77 -13.35 -2.71 -7.12
N THR A 78 -13.62 -3.96 -6.76
CA THR A 78 -14.23 -4.23 -5.48
C THR A 78 -13.33 -3.60 -4.43
N HIS A 79 -13.92 -2.98 -3.42
CA HIS A 79 -13.18 -2.44 -2.28
C HIS A 79 -12.10 -3.42 -1.77
N ALA A 80 -12.37 -4.72 -1.88
CA ALA A 80 -11.42 -5.81 -1.64
C ALA A 80 -10.14 -5.75 -2.49
N GLU A 81 -10.21 -5.54 -3.80
CA GLU A 81 -9.02 -5.41 -4.66
C GLU A 81 -8.17 -4.19 -4.30
N ARG A 82 -8.80 -3.08 -3.90
CA ARG A 82 -8.07 -1.91 -3.42
C ARG A 82 -7.33 -2.22 -2.12
N ILE A 83 -7.96 -2.94 -1.19
CA ILE A 83 -7.31 -3.40 0.05
C ILE A 83 -6.13 -4.31 -0.28
N VAL A 84 -6.31 -5.29 -1.17
CA VAL A 84 -5.23 -6.23 -1.54
C VAL A 84 -4.03 -5.48 -2.13
N ARG A 85 -4.27 -4.51 -3.03
CA ARG A 85 -3.19 -3.70 -3.61
C ARG A 85 -2.53 -2.78 -2.58
N HIS A 86 -3.31 -2.18 -1.69
CA HIS A 86 -2.80 -1.34 -0.61
C HIS A 86 -1.87 -2.13 0.31
N ASN A 87 -2.33 -3.29 0.79
CA ASN A 87 -1.53 -4.18 1.63
C ASN A 87 -0.26 -4.65 0.91
N ALA A 88 -0.36 -5.01 -0.37
CA ALA A 88 0.81 -5.43 -1.15
C ALA A 88 1.85 -4.30 -1.29
N ALA A 89 1.42 -3.05 -1.48
CA ALA A 89 2.31 -1.89 -1.51
C ALA A 89 2.92 -1.63 -0.11
N GLN A 90 2.13 -1.77 0.94
CA GLN A 90 2.57 -1.65 2.32
C GLN A 90 3.65 -2.69 2.66
N ASP A 91 3.45 -3.95 2.29
CA ASP A 91 4.40 -5.05 2.53
C ASP A 91 5.75 -4.80 1.84
N LYS A 92 5.74 -4.29 0.60
CA LYS A 92 6.96 -3.90 -0.12
C LYS A 92 7.73 -2.81 0.62
N MET A 93 7.04 -1.77 1.10
CA MET A 93 7.63 -0.69 1.89
C MET A 93 8.22 -1.21 3.21
N VAL A 94 7.51 -2.09 3.91
CA VAL A 94 7.97 -2.71 5.15
C VAL A 94 9.24 -3.53 4.91
N LEU A 95 9.26 -4.34 3.85
CA LEU A 95 10.43 -5.16 3.50
C LEU A 95 11.65 -4.28 3.17
N ALA A 96 11.48 -3.24 2.35
CA ALA A 96 12.54 -2.31 2.01
C ALA A 96 13.05 -1.54 3.24
N ALA A 97 12.16 -1.07 4.12
CA ALA A 97 12.52 -0.38 5.35
C ALA A 97 13.33 -1.29 6.29
N ARG A 98 12.89 -2.54 6.50
CA ARG A 98 13.58 -3.51 7.35
C ARG A 98 14.97 -3.87 6.82
N ARG A 99 15.13 -4.04 5.50
CA ARG A 99 16.45 -4.27 4.87
C ARG A 99 17.44 -3.14 5.13
N ASN A 100 16.93 -1.93 5.30
CA ASN A 100 17.72 -0.73 5.58
C ASN A 100 17.79 -0.39 7.09
N SER A 101 17.48 -1.35 7.96
CA SER A 101 17.50 -1.20 9.42
C SER A 101 16.60 -0.07 9.94
N TRP A 102 15.46 0.16 9.30
CA TRP A 102 14.42 1.04 9.82
C TRP A 102 13.46 0.24 10.71
N GLY A 103 13.09 0.81 11.86
CA GLY A 103 11.94 0.37 12.63
C GLY A 103 10.66 0.70 11.89
N VAL A 104 9.67 -0.19 11.93
CA VAL A 104 8.40 -0.05 11.21
C VAL A 104 7.23 -0.24 12.18
N SER A 105 6.30 0.72 12.20
CA SER A 105 5.01 0.61 12.90
C SER A 105 3.87 0.70 11.88
N ILE A 106 3.05 -0.35 11.80
CA ILE A 106 1.90 -0.45 10.90
C ILE A 106 0.64 0.07 11.61
N GLU A 107 -0.17 0.90 10.93
CA GLU A 107 -1.47 1.39 11.39
C GLU A 107 -1.46 2.01 12.81
N ARG A 108 -0.40 2.75 13.13
CA ARG A 108 -0.24 3.31 14.48
C ARG A 108 -1.12 4.55 14.65
N HIS A 109 -1.93 4.53 15.69
CA HIS A 109 -2.70 5.69 16.12
C HIS A 109 -1.78 6.71 16.79
N ILE A 110 -1.67 7.91 16.21
CA ILE A 110 -0.93 9.03 16.80
C ILE A 110 -1.93 10.07 17.28
N ARG A 111 -1.77 10.57 18.50
CA ARG A 111 -2.48 11.77 18.96
C ARG A 111 -1.63 12.99 18.69
N GLY A 112 -2.11 13.85 17.78
CA GLY A 112 -1.48 15.12 17.48
C GLY A 112 -1.72 16.17 18.58
N ARG A 113 -1.11 17.34 18.40
CA ARG A 113 -1.34 18.50 19.26
C ARG A 113 -2.82 18.91 19.16
N GLY A 114 -3.47 19.11 20.30
CA GLY A 114 -4.91 19.36 20.36
C GLY A 114 -5.80 18.11 20.42
N GLY A 115 -5.20 16.92 20.60
CA GLY A 115 -5.95 15.68 20.85
C GLY A 115 -6.55 15.03 19.60
N ARG A 116 -6.27 15.57 18.39
CA ARG A 116 -6.72 14.96 17.14
C ARG A 116 -6.03 13.63 16.91
N LEU A 117 -6.82 12.59 16.64
CA LEU A 117 -6.32 11.26 16.28
C LEU A 117 -5.95 11.23 14.79
N LEU A 118 -4.70 10.89 14.50
CA LEU A 118 -4.18 10.64 13.16
C LEU A 118 -3.95 9.14 12.99
N LYS A 119 -4.22 8.64 11.79
CA LYS A 119 -4.09 7.23 11.43
C LYS A 119 -3.24 7.08 10.16
N PRO A 120 -1.91 7.25 10.26
CA PRO A 120 -1.03 6.93 9.14
C PRO A 120 -1.00 5.42 8.89
N ASP A 121 -0.76 5.04 7.63
CA ASP A 121 -0.61 3.64 7.23
C ASP A 121 0.68 3.05 7.77
N LEU A 122 1.78 3.82 7.71
CA LEU A 122 3.11 3.41 8.16
C LEU A 122 3.83 4.56 8.87
N ILE A 123 4.60 4.20 9.89
CA ILE A 123 5.61 5.07 10.50
C ILE A 123 6.94 4.32 10.47
N LEU A 124 7.95 4.96 9.89
CA LEU A 124 9.32 4.46 9.81
C LEU A 124 10.20 5.27 10.76
N THR A 125 11.05 4.61 11.53
CA THR A 125 11.94 5.27 12.50
C THR A 125 13.37 4.75 12.36
N LYS A 126 14.37 5.63 12.34
CA LYS A 126 15.79 5.25 12.34
C LYS A 126 16.60 6.32 13.09
N GLY A 127 17.11 5.96 14.27
CA GLY A 127 17.69 6.93 15.21
C GLY A 127 16.66 8.02 15.56
N ASP A 128 17.05 9.28 15.40
CA ASP A 128 16.20 10.45 15.66
C ASP A 128 15.30 10.85 14.49
N ARG A 129 15.30 10.07 13.40
CA ARG A 129 14.50 10.36 12.20
C ARG A 129 13.20 9.58 12.22
N VAL A 130 12.11 10.26 11.87
CA VAL A 130 10.77 9.68 11.74
C VAL A 130 10.18 10.06 10.38
N ILE A 131 9.68 9.08 9.65
CA ILE A 131 8.95 9.28 8.39
C ILE A 131 7.54 8.71 8.55
N VAL A 132 6.54 9.49 8.18
CA VAL A 132 5.13 9.09 8.20
C VAL A 132 4.68 8.91 6.75
N CYS A 133 4.19 7.73 6.41
CA CYS A 133 3.75 7.40 5.05
C CYS A 133 2.25 7.10 5.03
N ASP A 134 1.59 7.61 3.98
CA ASP A 134 0.20 7.31 3.63
C ASP A 134 0.19 6.71 2.22
N ILE A 135 -0.41 5.54 2.05
CA ILE A 135 -0.31 4.75 0.81
C ILE A 135 -1.56 5.00 -0.04
N GLY A 136 -1.38 5.79 -1.10
CA GLY A 136 -2.41 6.04 -2.10
C GLY A 136 -2.41 5.01 -3.23
N ILE A 137 -3.45 4.18 -3.32
CA ILE A 137 -3.70 3.35 -4.51
C ILE A 137 -4.56 4.13 -5.50
N HIS A 138 -3.94 4.53 -6.62
CA HIS A 138 -4.62 5.19 -7.72
C HIS A 138 -5.25 4.15 -8.67
N TRP A 139 -6.35 4.55 -9.31
CA TRP A 139 -6.95 3.75 -10.35
C TRP A 139 -6.21 4.03 -11.67
N GLU A 140 -5.46 3.04 -12.14
CA GLU A 140 -5.02 2.98 -13.52
C GLU A 140 -6.21 2.51 -14.34
N GLY A 141 -6.95 3.46 -14.90
CA GLY A 141 -7.97 3.12 -15.89
C GLY A 141 -7.31 2.46 -17.08
N GLN A 142 -7.95 1.44 -17.63
CA GLN A 142 -7.54 0.87 -18.90
C GLN A 142 -7.49 2.01 -19.91
N GLU A 143 -6.27 2.46 -20.22
CA GLU A 143 -6.04 3.46 -21.24
C GLU A 143 -6.63 2.87 -22.51
N ARG A 144 -7.75 3.45 -22.95
CA ARG A 144 -8.38 3.03 -24.19
C ARG A 144 -7.53 3.54 -25.34
N GLY A 145 -6.41 2.86 -25.60
CA GLY A 145 -5.65 2.89 -26.84
C GLY A 145 -5.63 4.22 -27.59
N THR A 146 -5.48 5.35 -26.89
CA THR A 146 -5.11 6.60 -27.56
C THR A 146 -3.63 6.48 -27.80
N THR A 147 -3.31 5.86 -28.94
CA THR A 147 -2.03 5.93 -29.64
C THR A 147 -1.24 7.14 -29.18
N HIS A 148 -0.16 6.87 -28.45
CA HIS A 148 0.93 7.79 -28.11
C HIS A 148 1.05 8.96 -29.09
N SER A 149 0.55 10.13 -28.72
CA SER A 149 1.21 11.37 -29.07
C SER A 149 2.12 11.69 -27.89
N GLN A 150 3.42 11.41 -28.02
CA GLN A 150 4.42 11.78 -27.02
C GLN A 150 4.21 13.24 -26.59
N PRO A 151 4.10 13.55 -25.29
CA PRO A 151 4.24 14.93 -24.85
C PRO A 151 5.67 15.39 -25.19
N PRO A 152 5.85 16.58 -25.80
CA PRO A 152 7.17 17.11 -26.07
C PRO A 152 7.94 17.22 -24.76
N LEU A 153 9.16 16.67 -24.74
CA LEU A 153 10.12 16.73 -23.65
C LEU A 153 10.51 18.19 -23.39
N GLY A 154 9.67 18.90 -22.64
CA GLY A 154 9.97 20.21 -22.08
C GLY A 154 10.47 20.04 -20.65
N LEU A 155 11.79 19.97 -20.50
CA LEU A 155 12.52 19.94 -19.23
C LEU A 155 12.20 21.18 -18.39
N GLY A 156 11.16 21.11 -17.56
CA GLY A 156 10.90 22.07 -16.51
C GLY A 156 11.47 21.59 -15.18
N LEU A 157 12.75 21.86 -14.93
CA LEU A 157 13.40 21.65 -13.62
C LEU A 157 12.77 22.57 -12.56
N GLY A 158 11.62 22.14 -12.02
CA GLY A 158 10.97 22.75 -10.87
C GLY A 158 11.67 22.36 -9.58
N ARG A 159 12.63 23.19 -9.15
CA ARG A 159 13.38 23.04 -7.91
C ARG A 159 12.46 23.31 -6.70
N TRP A 160 12.07 22.26 -5.97
CA TRP A 160 11.39 22.41 -4.68
C TRP A 160 12.44 22.66 -3.59
N ARG A 161 12.45 23.87 -3.02
CA ARG A 161 13.12 24.15 -1.75
C ARG A 161 12.12 23.90 -0.62
N ILE A 162 12.55 23.11 0.36
CA ILE A 162 11.93 23.03 1.70
C ILE A 162 12.55 24.14 2.54
#